data_AF-A0A0F8VNH6-F1
#
_entry.id   AF-A0A0F8VNH6-F1
#
_cell.length_a   1.000
_cell.length_b   1.000
_cell.length_c   1.000
_cell.angle_alpha   90.00
_cell.angle_beta   90.00
_cell.angle_gamma   90.00
#
_symmetry.space_group_name_H-M   'P 1'
#
loop_
_entity.id
_entity.type
_entity.pdbx_description
1 polymer ?
#
loop_
_entity_poly.entity_id
_entity_poly.type
_entity_poly.pdbx_seq_one_letter_code
_entity_poly.pdbx_strand_id
1 'polypeptide(L)'
;MSWTLTTSGSAVIKAGIHANDITLSGTELAKMSDEAEGYVENITRRKWVDNHAGLDTGIKGVLSDITSSLIGMAIVSYDNTGYLAREADMIMNFNNDRITKGMTALKDFKSNDLKAP
;
A
#
# COMPACT_ATOMS: atom_id res chain seq x y z
N MET A 1 -12.21 4.37 -3.97
CA MET A 1 -12.62 3.33 -4.93
C MET A 1 -11.70 2.18 -4.59
N SER A 2 -12.22 1.05 -4.12
CA SER A 2 -11.33 -0.02 -3.67
C SER A 2 -10.46 -0.52 -4.83
N TRP A 3 -9.17 -0.72 -4.57
CA TRP A 3 -8.19 -1.32 -5.48
C TRP A 3 -7.83 -0.51 -6.73
N THR A 4 -7.85 0.82 -6.66
CA THR A 4 -7.40 1.67 -7.77
C THR A 4 -5.87 1.71 -7.84
N LEU A 5 -5.20 1.90 -6.70
CA LEU A 5 -3.75 2.07 -6.66
C LEU A 5 -2.99 0.75 -6.54
N THR A 6 -3.66 -0.33 -6.10
CA THR A 6 -3.04 -1.64 -5.91
C THR A 6 -4.06 -2.77 -6.02
N THR A 7 -3.61 -4.02 -5.85
CA THR A 7 -4.48 -5.21 -5.86
C THR A 7 -4.51 -5.90 -4.49
N SER A 8 -5.60 -6.61 -4.21
CA SER A 8 -5.74 -7.42 -2.99
C SER A 8 -4.66 -8.50 -2.88
N GLY A 9 -4.32 -9.15 -4.00
CA GLY A 9 -3.23 -10.14 -4.03
C GLY A 9 -1.89 -9.55 -3.61
N SER A 10 -1.54 -8.35 -4.11
CA SER A 10 -0.31 -7.66 -3.70
C SER A 10 -0.28 -7.33 -2.21
N ALA A 11 -1.41 -6.92 -1.64
CA ALA A 11 -1.53 -6.62 -0.21
C ALA A 11 -1.38 -7.87 0.66
N VAL A 12 -2.05 -8.97 0.28
CA VAL A 12 -1.97 -10.26 1.01
C VAL A 12 -0.54 -10.82 0.96
N ILE A 13 0.13 -10.76 -0.20
CA ILE A 13 1.54 -11.17 -0.32
C ILE A 13 2.43 -10.39 0.65
N LYS A 14 2.16 -9.10 0.86
CA LYS A 14 2.93 -8.24 1.78
C LYS A 14 2.59 -8.44 3.26
N ALA A 15 1.44 -9.03 3.57
CA ALA A 15 1.14 -9.54 4.90
C ALA A 15 1.87 -10.87 5.18
N GLY A 16 2.27 -11.61 4.14
CA GLY A 16 3.04 -12.85 4.27
C GLY A 16 2.15 -14.10 4.40
N ILE A 17 2.79 -15.26 4.57
CA ILE A 17 2.13 -16.58 4.55
C ILE A 17 1.18 -16.81 5.73
N HIS A 18 1.38 -16.09 6.83
CA HIS A 18 0.57 -16.19 8.06
C HIS A 18 -0.54 -15.14 8.13
N ALA A 19 -0.86 -14.49 7.01
CA ALA A 19 -1.99 -13.59 6.93
C ALA A 19 -3.29 -14.28 7.36
N ASN A 20 -4.02 -13.64 8.27
CA ASN A 20 -5.20 -14.21 8.89
C ASN A 20 -6.43 -14.22 7.94
N ASP A 21 -7.53 -14.78 8.43
CA ASP A 21 -8.77 -14.96 7.67
C ASP A 21 -9.47 -13.66 7.26
N ILE A 22 -9.02 -12.48 7.73
CA ILE A 22 -9.50 -11.20 7.17
C ILE A 22 -9.24 -11.10 5.67
N THR A 23 -8.23 -11.82 5.19
CA THR A 23 -7.91 -11.92 3.76
C THR A 23 -9.00 -12.61 2.94
N LEU A 24 -9.90 -13.36 3.58
CA LEU A 24 -11.08 -13.96 2.96
C LEU A 24 -12.25 -12.98 2.86
N SER A 25 -12.22 -11.88 3.62
CA SER A 25 -13.27 -10.86 3.61
C SER A 25 -13.00 -9.79 2.56
N GLY A 26 -13.60 -9.96 1.38
CA GLY A 26 -13.51 -8.95 0.32
C GLY A 26 -14.01 -7.56 0.75
N THR A 27 -15.01 -7.49 1.64
CA THR A 27 -15.56 -6.23 2.16
C THR A 27 -14.57 -5.52 3.08
N GLU A 28 -13.92 -6.23 4.00
CA GLU A 28 -12.96 -5.60 4.92
C GLU A 28 -11.69 -5.19 4.18
N LEU A 29 -11.19 -6.03 3.26
CA LEU A 29 -10.05 -5.66 2.44
C LEU A 29 -10.35 -4.43 1.55
N ALA A 30 -11.58 -4.29 1.04
CA ALA A 30 -11.98 -3.12 0.28
C ALA A 30 -11.95 -1.84 1.12
N LYS A 31 -12.41 -1.89 2.38
CA LYS A 31 -12.30 -0.75 3.31
C LYS A 31 -10.85 -0.38 3.59
N MET A 32 -10.00 -1.37 3.87
CA MET A 32 -8.56 -1.14 4.07
C MET A 32 -7.90 -0.52 2.83
N SER A 33 -8.33 -0.92 1.63
CA SER A 33 -7.89 -0.29 0.40
C SER A 33 -8.32 1.17 0.31
N ASP A 34 -9.60 1.48 0.56
CA ASP A 34 -10.10 2.85 0.52
C ASP A 34 -9.38 3.75 1.56
N GLU A 35 -9.11 3.21 2.75
CA GLU A 35 -8.35 3.90 3.80
C GLU A 35 -6.89 4.15 3.38
N ALA A 36 -6.21 3.14 2.81
CA ALA A 36 -4.84 3.26 2.36
C ALA A 36 -4.70 4.27 1.21
N GLU A 37 -5.60 4.24 0.24
CA GLU A 37 -5.63 5.21 -0.85
C GLU A 37 -5.91 6.63 -0.33
N GLY A 38 -6.92 6.77 0.55
CA GLY A 38 -7.25 8.04 1.19
C GLY A 38 -6.08 8.61 2.00
N TYR A 39 -5.34 7.76 2.70
CA TYR A 39 -4.14 8.14 3.44
C TYR A 39 -3.05 8.70 2.52
N VAL A 40 -2.76 8.01 1.42
CA VAL A 40 -1.76 8.46 0.43
C VAL A 40 -2.16 9.80 -0.18
N GLU A 41 -3.41 9.94 -0.62
CA GLU A 41 -3.92 11.19 -1.21
C GLU A 41 -3.87 12.35 -0.22
N ASN A 42 -4.21 12.10 1.06
CA ASN A 42 -4.22 13.12 2.10
C ASN A 42 -2.79 13.66 2.34
N ILE A 43 -1.81 12.76 2.50
CA ILE A 43 -0.43 13.15 2.81
C ILE A 43 0.22 13.87 1.63
N THR A 44 0.03 13.36 0.42
CA THR A 44 0.60 13.94 -0.79
C THR A 44 -0.19 15.14 -1.29
N ARG A 45 -1.39 15.38 -0.76
CA ARG A 45 -2.33 16.42 -1.17
C ARG A 45 -2.66 16.38 -2.66
N ARG A 46 -2.73 15.17 -3.23
CA ARG A 46 -3.00 14.95 -4.65
C ARG A 46 -4.02 13.84 -4.85
N LYS A 47 -4.91 14.05 -5.83
CA LYS A 47 -5.89 13.08 -6.30
C LYS A 47 -5.23 12.05 -7.21
N TRP A 48 -4.65 11.01 -6.63
CA TRP A 48 -3.98 9.94 -7.38
C TRP A 48 -4.97 8.94 -7.95
N VAL A 49 -6.04 8.63 -7.23
CA VAL A 49 -7.09 7.69 -7.64
C VAL A 49 -7.75 8.19 -8.92
N ASP A 50 -8.21 9.44 -8.92
CA ASP A 50 -8.91 10.05 -10.06
C ASP A 50 -8.01 10.17 -11.31
N ASN A 51 -6.70 10.40 -11.10
CA ASN A 51 -5.75 10.62 -12.19
C ASN A 51 -4.95 9.35 -12.56
N HIS A 52 -5.26 8.20 -11.97
CA HIS A 52 -4.40 7.02 -12.03
C HIS A 52 -4.08 6.58 -13.45
N ALA A 53 -5.08 6.58 -14.34
CA ALA A 53 -4.94 6.14 -15.73
C ALA A 53 -3.80 6.88 -16.47
N GLY A 54 -3.66 8.19 -16.26
CA GLY A 54 -2.67 9.04 -16.93
C GLY A 54 -1.28 9.05 -16.30
N LEU A 55 -1.05 8.29 -15.22
CA LEU A 55 0.26 8.23 -14.57
C LEU A 55 1.23 7.31 -15.32
N ASP A 56 2.51 7.68 -15.28
CA ASP A 56 3.60 6.83 -15.74
C ASP A 56 3.69 5.52 -14.93
N THR A 57 4.15 4.46 -15.59
CA THR A 57 4.29 3.12 -15.00
C THR A 57 5.15 3.13 -13.74
N GLY A 58 6.20 3.94 -13.67
CA GLY A 58 7.04 4.06 -12.49
C GLY A 58 6.28 4.60 -11.28
N ILE A 59 5.49 5.66 -11.48
CA ILE A 59 4.68 6.26 -10.40
C ILE A 59 3.58 5.30 -9.95
N LYS A 60 2.93 4.61 -10.90
CA LYS A 60 1.95 3.56 -10.60
C LYS A 60 2.57 2.46 -9.74
N GLY A 61 3.81 2.05 -10.06
CA GLY A 61 4.57 1.09 -9.27
C GLY A 61 4.80 1.55 -7.83
N VAL A 62 5.23 2.81 -7.64
CA VAL A 62 5.45 3.39 -6.30
C VAL A 62 4.14 3.49 -5.51
N LEU A 63 3.06 3.99 -6.11
CA LEU A 63 1.74 4.08 -5.47
C LEU A 63 1.23 2.71 -5.04
N SER A 64 1.37 1.70 -5.92
CA SER A 64 1.00 0.32 -5.61
C SER A 64 1.85 -0.25 -4.47
N ASP A 65 3.16 0.01 -4.46
CA ASP A 65 4.04 -0.47 -3.40
C ASP A 65 3.63 0.11 -2.04
N ILE A 66 3.40 1.43 -1.95
CA ILE A 66 2.99 2.09 -0.71
C ILE A 66 1.63 1.57 -0.23
N THR A 67 0.61 1.57 -1.10
CA THR A 67 -0.76 1.18 -0.71
C THR A 67 -0.84 -0.29 -0.32
N SER A 68 -0.21 -1.19 -1.08
CA SER A 68 -0.17 -2.61 -0.68
C SER A 68 0.61 -2.85 0.61
N SER A 69 1.64 -2.04 0.93
CA SER A 69 2.35 -2.13 2.20
C SER A 69 1.52 -1.61 3.37
N LEU A 70 0.73 -0.54 3.19
CA LEU A 70 -0.20 -0.04 4.20
C LEU A 70 -1.26 -1.10 4.54
N ILE A 71 -1.87 -1.70 3.51
CA ILE A 71 -2.87 -2.75 3.68
C ILE A 71 -2.24 -4.00 4.30
N GLY A 72 -1.03 -4.39 3.85
CA GLY A 72 -0.30 -5.52 4.43
C GLY A 72 -0.03 -5.35 5.92
N MET A 73 0.36 -4.14 6.36
CA MET A 73 0.51 -3.82 7.79
C MET A 73 -0.84 -3.89 8.54
N ALA A 74 -1.92 -3.40 7.93
CA ALA A 74 -3.25 -3.46 8.52
C ALA A 74 -3.71 -4.91 8.73
N ILE A 75 -3.48 -5.80 7.76
CA ILE A 75 -3.77 -7.24 7.86
C ILE A 75 -3.01 -7.87 9.03
N VAL A 76 -1.70 -7.62 9.13
CA VAL A 76 -0.87 -8.16 10.23
C VAL A 76 -1.30 -7.60 11.59
N SER A 77 -1.67 -6.32 11.65
CA SER A 77 -2.11 -5.68 12.89
C SER A 77 -3.48 -6.13 13.39
N TYR A 78 -4.32 -6.66 12.50
CA TYR A 78 -5.67 -7.11 12.85
C TYR A 78 -5.63 -8.34 13.76
N ASP A 79 -4.81 -9.33 13.39
CA ASP A 79 -4.53 -10.51 14.21
C ASP A 79 -3.14 -11.05 13.85
N ASN A 80 -2.24 -11.04 14.84
CA ASN A 80 -0.86 -11.49 14.72
C ASN A 80 -0.63 -12.90 15.31
N THR A 81 -1.68 -13.60 15.75
CA THR A 81 -1.57 -14.92 16.40
C THR A 81 -0.91 -15.97 15.50
N GLY A 82 -1.05 -15.84 14.18
CA GLY A 82 -0.42 -16.73 13.20
C GLY A 82 1.08 -16.52 13.00
N TYR A 83 1.65 -15.41 13.49
CA TYR A 83 3.05 -15.04 13.28
C TYR A 83 3.92 -15.44 14.48
N LEU A 84 5.18 -15.77 14.21
CA LEU A 84 6.17 -15.87 15.28
C LEU A 84 6.44 -14.48 15.89
N ALA A 85 6.85 -14.45 17.16
CA ALA A 85 6.98 -13.21 17.95
C ALA A 85 7.81 -12.09 17.29
N ARG A 86 8.77 -12.41 16.41
CA ARG A 86 9.59 -11.41 15.68
C ARG A 86 9.20 -11.24 14.21
N GLU A 87 8.38 -12.13 13.66
CA GLU A 87 8.04 -12.12 12.24
C GLU A 87 7.09 -10.98 11.90
N ALA A 88 6.03 -10.81 12.68
CA ALA A 88 5.10 -9.70 12.55
C ALA A 88 5.85 -8.35 12.60
N ASP A 89 6.76 -8.19 13.56
CA ASP A 89 7.59 -6.99 13.70
C ASP A 89 8.48 -6.75 12.47
N MET A 90 9.12 -7.80 11.93
CA MET A 90 9.95 -7.67 10.73
C MET A 90 9.13 -7.27 9.52
N ILE A 91 7.94 -7.85 9.33
CA ILE A 91 7.03 -7.50 8.23
C ILE A 91 6.55 -6.06 8.37
N MET A 92 6.17 -5.64 9.58
CA MET A 92 5.78 -4.25 9.84
C MET A 92 6.94 -3.28 9.56
N ASN A 93 8.14 -3.56 10.04
CA ASN A 93 9.31 -2.72 9.81
C ASN A 93 9.66 -2.62 8.33
N PHE A 94 9.63 -3.74 7.59
CA PHE A 94 9.94 -3.77 6.17
C PHE A 94 8.90 -3.01 5.33
N ASN A 95 7.61 -3.19 5.63
CA ASN A 95 6.55 -2.44 4.97
C ASN A 95 6.60 -0.94 5.32
N ASN A 96 6.95 -0.59 6.56
CA ASN A 96 7.11 0.81 6.97
C ASN A 96 8.29 1.49 6.25
N ASP A 97 9.41 0.78 6.03
CA ASP A 97 10.53 1.29 5.26
C ASP A 97 10.14 1.56 3.79
N ARG A 98 9.40 0.64 3.16
CA ARG A 98 8.84 0.83 1.81
C ARG A 98 7.91 2.03 1.73
N ILE A 99 6.98 2.16 2.68
CA ILE A 99 6.05 3.29 2.76
C ILE A 99 6.82 4.60 2.90
N THR A 100 7.81 4.65 3.81
CA THR A 100 8.59 5.87 4.07
C THR A 100 9.37 6.30 2.83
N LYS A 101 10.09 5.36 2.19
CA LYS A 101 10.87 5.65 0.98
C LYS A 101 9.98 6.05 -0.20
N GLY A 102 8.89 5.31 -0.42
CA GLY A 102 7.93 5.62 -1.48
C GLY A 102 7.25 6.98 -1.26
N MET A 103 6.85 7.28 -0.02
CA MET A 103 6.20 8.55 0.30
C MET A 103 7.14 9.75 0.16
N THR A 104 8.43 9.59 0.49
CA THR A 104 9.44 10.61 0.19
C THR A 104 9.55 10.84 -1.31
N ALA A 105 9.63 9.76 -2.11
CA ALA A 105 9.68 9.88 -3.57
C ALA A 105 8.45 10.59 -4.17
N LEU A 106 7.26 10.36 -3.61
CA LEU A 106 6.02 11.02 -4.05
C LEU A 106 5.92 12.48 -3.59
N LYS A 107 6.46 12.83 -2.41
CA LYS A 107 6.49 14.21 -1.92
C LYS A 107 7.39 15.10 -2.77
N ASP A 108 8.48 14.55 -3.28
CA ASP A 108 9.41 15.25 -4.16
C ASP A 108 8.91 15.32 -5.62
N PHE A 109 7.83 14.60 -5.94
CA PHE A 109 7.28 14.53 -7.29
C PHE A 109 6.51 15.82 -7.67
N LYS A 110 7.24 16.85 -8.11
CA LYS A 110 6.70 18.04 -8.80
C LYS A 110 6.41 17.75 -10.27
N SER A 111 5.41 16.92 -10.54
CA SER A 111 4.67 16.68 -11.81
C SER A 111 5.31 16.88 -13.22
N ASN A 112 6.64 17.02 -13.43
CA ASN A 112 7.21 17.25 -14.76
C ASN A 112 8.64 16.71 -15.00
N ASP A 113 9.30 16.10 -14.01
CA ASP A 113 10.73 15.73 -14.12
C ASP A 113 11.01 14.24 -14.42
N LEU A 114 10.02 13.35 -14.33
CA LEU A 114 10.18 11.99 -14.83
C LEU A 114 10.02 12.00 -16.36
N LYS A 115 11.12 12.32 -17.04
CA LYS A 115 11.23 12.06 -18.47
C LYS A 115 11.24 10.55 -18.68
N ALA A 116 10.37 10.08 -19.57
CA ALA A 116 10.52 8.75 -20.15
C ALA A 116 11.94 8.62 -20.75
N PRO A 117 12.55 7.42 -20.69
CA PRO A 117 13.89 7.20 -21.24
C PRO A 117 14.02 7.64 -22.70
#